data_AF-A0A9D8QJ61-F1
#
_entry.id   AF-A0A9D8QJ61-F1
#
_cell.length_a   1.000
_cell.length_b   1.000
_cell.length_c   1.000
_cell.angle_alpha   90.00
_cell.angle_beta   90.00
_cell.angle_gamma   90.00
#
_symmetry.space_group_name_H-M   'P 1'
#
loop_
_entity.id
_entity.type
_entity.pdbx_description
1 polymer ?
#
loop_
_entity_poly.entity_id
_entity_poly.type
_entity_poly.pdbx_seq_one_letter_code
_entity_poly.pdbx_strand_id
1 'polypeptide(L)'
;MNMVETLINQSQNVMELMKQLKKVASKKGSKRAELIEKFTANHHSFNVYTYASEEARQSKEVDTLKLKLDEFSSQFDAARYEDDGEVNVEQVHVLYKEVLVAYNDMVIALGYDKHVIDIEKF
;
A
#
# COMPACT_ATOMS: atom_id res chain seq x y z
N MET A 1 15.13 -14.77 11.83
CA MET A 1 14.10 -14.22 10.94
C MET A 1 14.63 -12.90 10.41
N ASN A 2 14.76 -12.74 9.09
CA ASN A 2 15.22 -11.48 8.52
C ASN A 2 14.04 -10.49 8.57
N MET A 3 14.17 -9.42 9.36
CA MET A 3 13.08 -8.45 9.56
C MET A 3 12.80 -7.64 8.29
N VAL A 4 13.81 -7.42 7.45
CA VAL A 4 13.65 -6.77 6.14
C VAL A 4 12.86 -7.69 5.20
N GLU A 5 13.16 -8.99 5.16
CA GLU A 5 12.37 -9.95 4.37
C GLU A 5 10.90 -9.98 4.81
N THR A 6 10.63 -9.93 6.11
CA THR A 6 9.27 -9.81 6.63
C THR A 6 8.60 -8.51 6.18
N LEU A 7 9.30 -7.38 6.20
CA LEU A 7 8.81 -6.10 5.70
C LEU A 7 8.44 -6.19 4.20
N ILE A 8 9.31 -6.79 3.38
CA ILE A 8 9.06 -7.00 1.96
C ILE A 8 7.79 -7.83 1.76
N ASN A 9 7.64 -8.94 2.49
CA ASN A 9 6.43 -9.77 2.42
C ASN A 9 5.16 -9.00 2.84
N GLN A 10 5.22 -8.17 3.88
CA GLN A 10 4.08 -7.32 4.27
C GLN A 10 3.75 -6.28 3.21
N SER A 11 4.76 -5.63 2.62
CA SER A 11 4.54 -4.65 1.56
C SER A 11 3.89 -5.26 0.33
N GLN A 12 4.22 -6.51 -0.04
CA GLN A 12 3.54 -7.24 -1.12
C GLN A 12 2.05 -7.49 -0.83
N ASN A 13 1.72 -7.87 0.41
CA ASN A 13 0.32 -8.02 0.81
C ASN A 13 -0.45 -6.70 0.70
N VAL A 14 0.19 -5.58 1.06
CA VAL A 14 -0.38 -4.24 0.88
C VAL A 14 -0.61 -3.93 -0.60
N MET A 15 0.36 -4.21 -1.48
CA MET A 15 0.22 -3.98 -2.93
C MET A 15 -0.95 -4.77 -3.54
N GLU A 16 -1.11 -6.05 -3.15
CA GLU A 16 -2.22 -6.88 -3.65
C GLU A 16 -3.60 -6.38 -3.17
N LEU A 17 -3.68 -5.92 -1.92
CA LEU A 17 -4.92 -5.32 -1.40
C LEU A 17 -5.22 -3.97 -2.05
N MET A 18 -4.21 -3.15 -2.27
CA MET A 18 -4.32 -1.88 -2.99
C MET A 18 -4.84 -2.09 -4.41
N LYS A 19 -4.33 -3.09 -5.12
CA LYS A 19 -4.80 -3.50 -6.46
C LYS A 19 -6.28 -3.89 -6.45
N GLN A 20 -6.72 -4.63 -5.44
CA GLN A 20 -8.13 -4.99 -5.28
C GLN A 20 -8.99 -3.77 -4.96
N LEU A 21 -8.54 -2.89 -4.07
CA LEU A 21 -9.24 -1.65 -3.71
C LEU A 21 -9.42 -0.73 -4.91
N LYS A 22 -8.38 -0.51 -5.71
CA LYS A 22 -8.45 0.25 -6.95
C LYS A 22 -9.56 -0.26 -7.88
N LYS A 23 -9.71 -1.59 -8.04
CA LYS A 23 -10.75 -2.20 -8.88
C LYS A 23 -12.18 -1.96 -8.39
N VAL A 24 -12.35 -1.67 -7.10
CA VAL A 24 -13.66 -1.44 -6.48
C VAL A 24 -13.85 0.00 -6.00
N ALA A 25 -12.93 0.91 -6.31
CA ALA A 25 -12.97 2.29 -5.82
C ALA A 25 -14.26 3.03 -6.22
N SER A 26 -14.71 2.82 -7.45
CA SER A 26 -15.97 3.38 -7.98
C SER A 26 -17.23 2.63 -7.53
N LYS A 27 -17.08 1.48 -6.86
CA LYS A 27 -18.20 0.68 -6.35
C LYS A 27 -18.55 1.13 -4.94
N LYS A 28 -19.72 0.72 -4.47
CA LYS A 28 -20.20 0.95 -3.10
C LYS A 28 -20.49 -0.37 -2.38
N GLY A 29 -20.69 -0.31 -1.08
CA GLY A 29 -21.18 -1.43 -0.26
C GLY A 29 -20.10 -2.31 0.37
N SER A 30 -20.58 -3.37 1.04
CA SER A 30 -19.82 -4.19 1.99
C SER A 30 -18.52 -4.78 1.45
N LYS A 31 -18.44 -5.10 0.15
CA LYS A 31 -17.21 -5.65 -0.42
C LYS A 31 -16.07 -4.64 -0.44
N ARG A 32 -16.39 -3.36 -0.68
CA ARG A 32 -15.41 -2.27 -0.62
C ARG A 32 -14.97 -2.05 0.84
N ALA A 33 -15.92 -2.01 1.77
CA ALA A 33 -15.63 -1.87 3.20
C ALA A 33 -14.70 -2.99 3.72
N GLU A 34 -14.99 -4.26 3.39
CA GLU A 34 -14.15 -5.42 3.74
C GLU A 34 -12.71 -5.28 3.23
N LEU A 35 -12.54 -4.76 2.00
CA LEU A 35 -11.22 -4.53 1.42
C LEU A 35 -10.50 -3.35 2.08
N ILE A 36 -11.22 -2.29 2.47
CA ILE A 36 -10.67 -1.14 3.21
C ILE A 36 -10.13 -1.61 4.57
N GLU A 37 -10.88 -2.44 5.29
CA GLU A 37 -10.45 -3.00 6.58
C GLU A 37 -9.18 -3.84 6.42
N LYS A 38 -9.17 -4.77 5.46
CA LYS A 38 -8.01 -5.64 5.19
C LYS A 38 -6.79 -4.83 4.80
N PHE A 39 -6.94 -3.85 3.91
CA PHE A 39 -5.86 -2.95 3.52
C PHE A 39 -5.33 -2.17 4.71
N THR A 40 -6.20 -1.58 5.53
CA THR A 40 -5.82 -0.78 6.70
C THR A 40 -5.02 -1.64 7.71
N ALA A 41 -5.45 -2.88 7.97
CA ALA A 41 -4.75 -3.80 8.87
C ALA A 41 -3.36 -4.23 8.35
N ASN A 42 -3.23 -4.48 7.03
CA ASN A 42 -1.95 -4.85 6.42
C ASN A 42 -1.02 -3.64 6.30
N HIS A 43 -1.56 -2.46 6.01
CA HIS A 43 -0.81 -1.22 6.01
C HIS A 43 -0.27 -0.90 7.41
N HIS A 44 -1.08 -1.09 8.46
CA HIS A 44 -0.61 -0.98 9.83
C HIS A 44 0.52 -1.98 10.14
N SER A 45 0.36 -3.24 9.72
CA SER A 45 1.39 -4.26 9.90
C SER A 45 2.70 -3.87 9.20
N PHE A 46 2.63 -3.41 7.94
CA PHE A 46 3.78 -2.86 7.22
C PHE A 46 4.46 -1.76 8.04
N ASN A 47 3.70 -0.75 8.50
CA ASN A 47 4.24 0.35 9.31
C ASN A 47 4.95 -0.15 10.58
N VAL A 48 4.42 -1.14 11.29
CA VAL A 48 5.09 -1.73 12.46
C VAL A 48 6.45 -2.34 12.08
N TYR A 49 6.52 -3.09 10.97
CA TYR A 49 7.78 -3.72 10.54
C TYR A 49 8.82 -2.73 10.02
N THR A 50 8.43 -1.51 9.60
CA THR A 50 9.39 -0.46 9.22
C THR A 50 10.28 -0.02 10.38
N TYR A 51 9.82 -0.19 11.62
CA TYR A 51 10.59 0.12 12.83
C TYR A 51 11.39 -1.08 13.36
N ALA A 52 11.21 -2.26 12.77
CA ALA A 52 11.75 -3.51 13.28
C ALA A 52 13.13 -3.88 12.72
N SER A 53 13.64 -3.12 11.72
CA SER A 53 15.04 -3.17 11.29
C SER A 53 15.62 -1.76 11.19
N GLU A 54 16.91 -1.63 11.51
CA GLU A 54 17.62 -0.35 11.40
C GLU A 54 17.71 0.12 9.94
N GLU A 55 17.95 -0.83 9.03
CA GLU A 55 17.99 -0.59 7.58
C GLU A 55 16.69 0.02 7.05
N ALA A 56 15.53 -0.57 7.40
CA ALA A 56 14.24 -0.02 6.97
C ALA A 56 13.96 1.34 7.61
N ARG A 57 14.35 1.53 8.87
CA ARG A 57 14.16 2.77 9.61
C ARG A 57 14.98 3.94 9.06
N GLN A 58 16.11 3.66 8.41
CA GLN A 58 17.01 4.66 7.83
C GLN A 58 16.78 4.86 6.32
N SER A 59 16.00 4.00 5.66
CA SER A 59 15.70 4.10 4.23
C SER A 59 14.70 5.21 3.94
N LYS A 60 15.09 6.14 3.06
CA LYS A 60 14.22 7.20 2.57
C LYS A 60 13.12 6.66 1.67
N GLU A 61 13.40 5.56 0.98
CA GLU A 61 12.48 4.87 0.08
C GLU A 61 11.36 4.19 0.88
N VAL A 62 11.66 3.63 2.06
CA VAL A 62 10.65 3.14 3.00
C VAL A 62 9.74 4.28 3.47
N ASP A 63 10.30 5.42 3.87
CA ASP A 63 9.48 6.59 4.27
C ASP A 63 8.66 7.15 3.11
N THR A 64 9.19 7.13 1.89
CA THR A 64 8.46 7.56 0.69
C THR A 64 7.27 6.63 0.42
N LEU A 65 7.46 5.31 0.51
CA LEU A 65 6.37 4.35 0.35
C LEU A 65 5.28 4.53 1.42
N LYS A 66 5.66 4.78 2.68
CA LYS A 66 4.70 5.07 3.77
C LYS A 66 3.82 6.27 3.43
N LEU A 67 4.43 7.38 3.02
CA LEU A 67 3.70 8.59 2.64
C LEU A 67 2.72 8.33 1.48
N LYS A 68 3.16 7.61 0.44
CA LYS A 68 2.30 7.27 -0.69
C LYS A 68 1.15 6.33 -0.33
N LEU A 69 1.38 5.38 0.58
CA LEU A 69 0.34 4.53 1.12
C LEU A 69 -0.67 5.29 1.98
N ASP A 70 -0.23 6.26 2.78
CA ASP A 70 -1.10 7.16 3.55
C ASP A 70 -1.96 8.02 2.62
N GLU A 71 -1.36 8.63 1.60
CA GLU A 71 -2.06 9.41 0.57
C GLU A 71 -3.13 8.55 -0.13
N PHE A 72 -2.79 7.32 -0.55
CA PHE A 72 -3.75 6.40 -1.16
C PHE A 72 -4.88 6.02 -0.19
N SER A 73 -4.53 5.67 1.06
CA SER A 73 -5.47 5.29 2.11
C SER A 73 -6.51 6.37 2.39
N SER A 74 -6.08 7.64 2.42
CA SER A 74 -6.94 8.79 2.71
C SER A 74 -8.09 8.96 1.71
N GLN A 75 -7.95 8.47 0.47
CA GLN A 75 -9.01 8.53 -0.54
C GLN A 75 -10.24 7.69 -0.17
N PHE A 76 -10.10 6.79 0.80
CA PHE A 76 -11.16 5.89 1.27
C PHE A 76 -11.69 6.27 2.66
N ASP A 77 -11.28 7.39 3.25
CA ASP A 77 -11.65 7.76 4.63
C ASP A 77 -13.17 7.88 4.81
N ALA A 78 -13.89 8.52 3.87
CA ALA A 78 -15.35 8.58 3.92
C ALA A 78 -15.98 7.17 3.82
N ALA A 79 -15.47 6.36 2.89
CA ALA A 79 -15.92 4.98 2.68
C ALA A 79 -15.55 4.02 3.81
N ARG A 80 -14.71 4.44 4.77
CA ARG A 80 -14.36 3.67 5.98
C ARG A 80 -15.45 3.76 7.05
N TYR A 81 -16.19 4.85 7.09
CA TYR A 81 -17.25 5.08 8.10
C TYR A 81 -18.65 4.93 7.52
N GLU A 82 -18.81 5.10 6.21
CA GLU A 82 -20.07 4.97 5.49
C GLU A 82 -19.88 4.09 4.25
N ASP A 83 -20.61 2.97 4.16
CA ASP A 83 -20.47 2.01 3.04
C ASP A 83 -20.60 2.65 1.65
N ASP A 84 -21.37 3.75 1.56
CA ASP A 84 -21.66 4.51 0.36
C ASP A 84 -20.86 5.80 0.22
N GLY A 85 -19.92 6.04 1.14
CA GLY A 85 -19.04 7.21 1.17
C GLY A 85 -18.29 7.42 -0.15
N GLU A 86 -18.09 8.69 -0.49
CA GLU A 86 -17.45 9.07 -1.75
C GLU A 86 -15.96 8.73 -1.73
N VAL A 87 -15.45 8.33 -2.90
CA VAL A 87 -14.04 8.03 -3.13
C VAL A 87 -13.63 8.80 -4.38
N ASN A 88 -12.52 9.54 -4.32
CA ASN A 88 -11.96 10.20 -5.48
C ASN A 88 -11.25 9.16 -6.36
N VAL A 89 -12.01 8.57 -7.29
CA VAL A 89 -11.53 7.47 -8.15
C VAL A 89 -10.37 7.92 -9.04
N GLU A 90 -10.39 9.15 -9.56
CA GLU A 90 -9.31 9.68 -10.38
C GLU A 90 -8.01 9.76 -9.58
N GLN A 91 -8.07 10.30 -8.36
CA GLN A 91 -6.92 10.38 -7.47
C GLN A 91 -6.43 8.99 -7.05
N VAL A 92 -7.32 8.02 -6.81
CA VAL A 92 -6.96 6.62 -6.56
C VAL A 92 -6.15 6.04 -7.72
N HIS A 93 -6.50 6.34 -8.98
CA HIS A 93 -5.75 5.86 -10.14
C HIS A 93 -4.36 6.48 -10.25
N VAL A 94 -4.22 7.77 -9.96
CA VAL A 94 -2.94 8.48 -9.93
C VAL A 94 -2.05 7.91 -8.83
N LEU A 95 -2.54 7.93 -7.58
CA LEU A 95 -1.79 7.46 -6.41
C LEU A 95 -1.44 5.98 -6.51
N TYR A 96 -2.30 5.15 -7.12
CA TYR A 96 -1.99 3.74 -7.36
C TYR A 96 -0.64 3.59 -8.08
N LYS A 97 -0.43 4.31 -9.18
CA LYS A 97 0.82 4.24 -9.95
C LYS A 97 2.01 4.77 -9.14
N GLU A 98 1.82 5.87 -8.43
CA GLU A 98 2.87 6.46 -7.58
C GLU A 98 3.31 5.52 -6.46
N VAL A 99 2.38 4.78 -5.84
CA VAL A 99 2.70 3.76 -4.84
C VAL A 99 3.51 2.61 -5.46
N LEU A 100 3.15 2.14 -6.68
CA LEU A 100 3.92 1.07 -7.33
C LEU A 100 5.37 1.49 -7.64
N VAL A 101 5.57 2.75 -8.05
CA VAL A 101 6.91 3.32 -8.23
C VAL A 101 7.67 3.34 -6.91
N ALA A 102 7.08 3.92 -5.85
CA ALA A 102 7.71 3.98 -4.54
C ALA A 102 8.02 2.60 -3.94
N TYR A 103 7.16 1.61 -4.20
CA TYR A 103 7.39 0.22 -3.81
C TYR A 103 8.61 -0.37 -4.53
N ASN A 104 8.71 -0.18 -5.85
CA ASN A 104 9.85 -0.65 -6.62
C ASN A 104 11.17 -0.01 -6.15
N ASP A 105 11.16 1.30 -5.89
CA ASP A 105 12.31 2.01 -5.36
C ASP A 105 12.73 1.45 -3.99
N MET A 106 11.76 1.17 -3.11
CA MET A 106 12.01 0.57 -1.80
C MET A 106 12.61 -0.84 -1.90
N VAL A 107 12.05 -1.74 -2.72
CA VAL A 107 12.58 -3.10 -2.81
C VAL A 107 13.99 -3.12 -3.42
N ILE A 108 14.29 -2.22 -4.36
CA ILE A 108 15.65 -2.07 -4.92
C ILE A 108 16.61 -1.54 -3.84
N ALA A 109 16.22 -0.49 -3.11
CA ALA A 109 17.07 0.11 -2.07
C ALA A 109 17.44 -0.88 -0.94
N LEU A 110 16.56 -1.84 -0.65
CA LEU A 110 16.78 -2.90 0.34
C LEU A 110 17.44 -4.17 -0.23
N GLY A 111 17.80 -4.20 -1.53
CA GLY A 111 18.45 -5.34 -2.17
C GLY A 111 17.53 -6.53 -2.49
N TYR A 112 16.23 -6.25 -2.69
CA TYR A 112 15.18 -7.22 -3.02
C TYR A 112 14.65 -7.05 -4.45
N ASP A 113 15.52 -6.78 -5.42
CA ASP A 113 15.21 -6.51 -6.84
C ASP A 113 14.30 -7.56 -7.48
N LYS A 114 14.37 -8.83 -7.02
CA LYS A 114 13.49 -9.92 -7.48
C LYS A 114 12.00 -9.69 -7.20
N HIS A 115 11.67 -8.72 -6.34
CA HIS A 115 10.31 -8.35 -5.96
C HIS A 115 9.77 -7.15 -6.74
N VAL A 116 10.57 -6.54 -7.62
CA VAL A 116 10.11 -5.45 -8.50
C VAL A 116 8.90 -5.89 -9.31
N ILE A 117 7.87 -5.05 -9.35
CA ILE A 117 6.64 -5.28 -10.10
C ILE A 117 6.65 -4.52 -11.42
N ASP A 118 6.08 -5.13 -12.45
CA ASP A 118 5.80 -4.47 -13.73
C ASP A 118 4.58 -3.56 -13.56
N ILE A 119 4.81 -2.25 -13.46
CA ILE A 119 3.79 -1.22 -13.17
C ILE A 119 2.65 -1.24 -14.19
N GLU A 120 2.91 -1.62 -15.44
CA GLU A 120 1.89 -1.63 -16.49
C GLU A 120 1.02 -2.90 -16.47
N LYS A 121 1.49 -3.97 -15.80
CA LYS A 121 0.80 -5.27 -15.71
C LYS A 121 0.22 -5.57 -14.32
N PHE A 122 0.66 -4.84 -13.30
CA PHE A 122 0.23 -5.03 -11.92
C PHE A 122 -1.17 -4.48 -11.69
#